data_AF-A0A4R8RMK1-F1
#
_entry.id   AF-A0A4R8RMK1-F1
#
_cell.length_a   1.000
_cell.length_b   1.000
_cell.length_c   1.000
_cell.angle_alpha   90.00
_cell.angle_beta   90.00
_cell.angle_gamma   90.00
#
_symmetry.space_group_name_H-M   'P 1'
#
loop_
_entity.id
_entity.type
_entity.pdbx_description
1 polymer ?
#
loop_
_entity_poly.entity_id
_entity_poly.type
_entity_poly.pdbx_seq_one_letter_code
_entity_poly.pdbx_strand_id
1 'polypeptide(L)'
;MEASPLTRQPQPEVFKPKIVELYESLFKDEDDAEKSEGFWREFFLLRPDRAALRKILDGLGPADMLALEEDTRELFARAAAAVKSGQGVADLHALDTLSIFLCSALSKKYAHPSSDIITVLAGIDYVDTIFTDFVGALDLIIRSGKSLELRQKAVEVVLAVTAGAYQTSLLTYFIQRDLFPAVMKFISDADSAARILYPFTLLGLLANYNKFEFQNPYQMRLSDFVNEASITKIIRCVGATCQTLRTRYVDVQEDLPEGWTLNGTLRMMGLGVVARGPKPEKKPVYDAETMKTMFTNLPGEEAAVLLATYDFTHANKVFCHHLATLPAEKGEEQPLAAFTSLTSYLVQHAHLSQRTTHYSHLNLMVFRLLIEDPLLCKRICSDESKTSVRLCRQRQPYLPLVRGDRVLATAVLDVMVDGITHNLRRRLDVGLYTLCVGIMLRIISFLSRSRTRLSYHWADAFRALLSLIKFLTTYVADLKDLSQIDLLVDNVVNLLALSLSAGEAFLPGAAAYDDLFYKVVETGDTLVKFKESYQLGKRQSNSIDTLISVSTHYKELLDSGRRKGNLTSVEVTEVIKQGYETLSIQAKEGLDTWERYREAEERTLLKKMARAAVADVRGLVGR
;
A
#
# COMPACT_ATOMS: atom_id res chain seq x y z
N MET A 1 29.59 -72.31 6.08
CA MET A 1 29.94 -70.93 5.73
C MET A 1 28.65 -70.14 5.73
N GLU A 2 28.44 -69.34 6.75
CA GLU A 2 27.30 -68.42 6.85
C GLU A 2 27.40 -67.36 5.74
N ALA A 3 26.27 -67.08 5.09
CA ALA A 3 26.20 -66.07 4.04
C ALA A 3 26.44 -64.68 4.65
N SER A 4 27.34 -63.92 4.03
CA SER A 4 27.71 -62.56 4.46
C SER A 4 26.49 -61.62 4.44
N PRO A 5 26.24 -60.81 5.48
CA PRO A 5 25.04 -59.98 5.63
C PRO A 5 25.07 -58.67 4.82
N LEU A 6 26.02 -58.53 3.89
CA LEU A 6 26.24 -57.30 3.11
C LEU A 6 25.83 -57.51 1.65
N THR A 7 24.54 -57.69 1.41
CA THR A 7 23.97 -57.50 0.07
C THR A 7 23.98 -56.01 -0.26
N ARG A 8 24.82 -55.59 -1.22
CA ARG A 8 24.76 -54.26 -1.83
C ARG A 8 23.35 -54.08 -2.42
N GLN A 9 22.57 -53.18 -1.83
CA GLN A 9 21.32 -52.74 -2.45
C GLN A 9 21.65 -52.02 -3.77
N PRO A 10 20.87 -52.26 -4.84
CA PRO A 10 21.03 -51.53 -6.09
C PRO A 10 20.85 -50.04 -5.82
N GLN A 11 21.79 -49.23 -6.32
CA GLN A 11 21.76 -47.78 -6.15
C GLN A 11 20.53 -47.25 -6.88
N PRO A 12 19.60 -46.53 -6.21
CA PRO A 12 18.40 -46.02 -6.87
C PRO A 12 18.78 -45.03 -7.98
N GLU A 13 18.07 -45.07 -9.11
CA GLU A 13 18.33 -44.20 -10.28
C GLU A 13 18.16 -42.70 -9.96
N VAL A 14 17.44 -42.37 -8.89
CA VAL A 14 17.28 -41.02 -8.35
C VAL A 14 17.47 -41.04 -6.84
N PHE A 15 18.44 -40.28 -6.33
CA PHE A 15 18.61 -40.07 -4.89
C PHE A 15 17.48 -39.18 -4.37
N LYS A 16 16.52 -39.78 -3.67
CA LYS A 16 15.45 -39.05 -3.01
C LYS A 16 15.85 -38.72 -1.57
N PRO A 17 15.69 -37.48 -1.09
CA PRO A 17 15.93 -37.17 0.31
C PRO A 17 14.96 -37.95 1.19
N LYS A 18 15.47 -38.55 2.28
CA LYS A 18 14.66 -39.39 3.20
C LYS A 18 13.42 -38.68 3.73
N ILE A 19 13.51 -37.37 3.99
CA ILE A 19 12.37 -36.56 4.43
C ILE A 19 11.21 -36.57 3.42
N VAL A 20 11.49 -36.65 2.12
CA VAL A 20 10.46 -36.72 1.08
C VAL A 20 9.79 -38.09 1.05
N GLU A 21 10.51 -39.16 1.37
CA GLU A 21 9.92 -40.49 1.54
C GLU A 21 8.95 -40.52 2.72
N LEU A 22 9.31 -39.86 3.84
CA LEU A 22 8.41 -39.72 5.00
C LEU A 22 7.15 -38.92 4.66
N TYR A 23 7.25 -37.87 3.82
CA TYR A 23 6.07 -37.14 3.35
C TYR A 23 5.14 -38.00 2.50
N GLU A 24 5.69 -38.83 1.62
CA GLU A 24 4.86 -39.72 0.79
C GLU A 24 4.22 -40.84 1.61
N SER A 25 4.95 -41.39 2.57
CA SER A 25 4.40 -42.38 3.50
C SER A 25 3.27 -41.83 4.37
N LEU A 26 3.22 -40.51 4.58
CA LEU A 26 2.16 -39.85 5.34
C LEU A 26 0.95 -39.44 4.49
N PHE A 27 1.14 -39.12 3.20
CA PHE A 27 0.09 -38.49 2.38
C PHE A 27 -0.29 -39.25 1.11
N LYS A 28 0.42 -40.33 0.76
CA LYS A 28 0.18 -41.10 -0.47
C LYS A 28 0.00 -42.59 -0.23
N ASP A 29 0.62 -43.14 0.80
CA ASP A 29 0.49 -44.56 1.12
C ASP A 29 -0.85 -44.76 1.85
N GLU A 30 -1.69 -45.68 1.34
CA GLU A 30 -2.99 -46.08 1.92
C GLU A 30 -2.83 -46.99 3.17
N ASP A 31 -1.67 -46.95 3.83
CA ASP A 31 -1.38 -47.82 4.96
C ASP A 31 -1.94 -47.19 6.24
N ASP A 32 -3.15 -47.60 6.64
CA ASP A 32 -3.94 -47.19 7.83
C ASP A 32 -3.26 -47.49 9.19
N ALA A 33 -1.96 -47.82 9.20
CA ALA A 33 -1.22 -48.10 10.41
C ALA A 33 -0.72 -46.81 11.08
N GLU A 34 -1.04 -46.64 12.37
CA GLU A 34 -0.52 -45.55 13.22
C GLU A 34 1.01 -45.43 13.10
N LYS A 35 1.50 -44.22 12.86
CA LYS A 35 2.93 -43.98 12.68
C LYS A 35 3.64 -44.08 14.03
N SER A 36 4.73 -44.86 14.08
CA SER A 36 5.48 -45.08 15.32
C SER A 36 6.16 -43.81 15.86
N GLU A 37 6.47 -43.79 17.17
CA GLU A 37 7.30 -42.73 17.78
C GLU A 37 8.64 -42.52 17.07
N GLY A 38 9.24 -43.58 16.52
CA GLY A 38 10.49 -43.52 15.77
C GLY A 38 10.34 -42.71 14.47
N PHE A 39 9.20 -42.86 13.79
CA PHE A 39 8.87 -42.10 12.58
C PHE A 39 8.86 -40.60 12.86
N TRP A 40 8.10 -40.16 13.87
CA TRP A 40 7.97 -38.73 14.20
C TRP A 40 9.28 -38.11 14.70
N ARG A 41 10.07 -38.86 15.47
CA ARG A 41 11.41 -38.40 15.89
C ARG A 41 12.32 -38.16 14.69
N GLU A 42 12.31 -39.08 13.73
CA GLU A 42 13.09 -38.91 12.50
C GLU A 42 12.55 -37.77 11.64
N PHE A 43 11.23 -37.66 11.51
CA PHE A 43 10.54 -36.63 10.75
C PHE A 43 10.97 -35.20 11.16
N PHE A 44 10.99 -34.91 12.47
CA PHE A 44 11.40 -33.59 12.97
C PHE A 44 12.92 -33.43 13.14
N LEU A 45 13.69 -34.52 13.09
CA LEU A 45 15.15 -34.44 13.10
C LEU A 45 15.69 -33.99 11.74
N LEU A 46 15.09 -34.46 10.64
CA LEU A 46 15.51 -34.14 9.28
C LEU A 46 15.10 -32.71 8.90
N ARG A 47 15.95 -32.05 8.09
CA ARG A 47 15.65 -30.72 7.57
C ARG A 47 14.46 -30.80 6.60
N PRO A 48 13.39 -30.01 6.80
CA PRO A 48 12.23 -30.02 5.92
C PRO A 48 12.57 -29.60 4.49
N ASP A 49 12.08 -30.35 3.51
CA ASP A 49 12.07 -29.92 2.11
C ASP A 49 10.76 -29.18 1.82
N ARG A 50 10.83 -27.84 1.89
CA ARG A 50 9.64 -26.97 1.76
C ARG A 50 8.92 -27.18 0.43
N ALA A 51 9.68 -27.30 -0.66
CA ALA A 51 9.13 -27.42 -2.00
C ALA A 51 8.47 -28.78 -2.23
N ALA A 52 9.11 -29.87 -1.75
CA ALA A 52 8.56 -31.21 -1.88
C ALA A 52 7.28 -31.39 -1.07
N LEU A 53 7.25 -30.97 0.21
CA LEU A 53 6.05 -31.04 1.04
C LEU A 53 4.90 -30.22 0.44
N ARG A 54 5.20 -29.00 -0.01
CA ARG A 54 4.22 -28.12 -0.64
C ARG A 54 3.61 -28.77 -1.88
N LYS A 55 4.44 -29.36 -2.75
CA LYS A 55 3.98 -30.04 -3.97
C LYS A 55 3.03 -31.19 -3.67
N ILE A 56 3.30 -31.98 -2.62
CA ILE A 56 2.43 -33.08 -2.19
C ILE A 56 1.10 -32.51 -1.70
N LEU A 57 1.14 -31.55 -0.78
CA LEU A 57 -0.07 -30.98 -0.18
C LEU A 57 -0.93 -30.20 -1.18
N ASP A 58 -0.33 -29.47 -2.12
CA ASP A 58 -1.05 -28.76 -3.19
C ASP A 58 -1.70 -29.72 -4.20
N GLY A 59 -1.14 -30.93 -4.34
CA GLY A 59 -1.73 -31.99 -5.17
C GLY A 59 -3.02 -32.58 -4.60
N LEU A 60 -3.24 -32.47 -3.28
CA LEU A 60 -4.44 -32.98 -2.62
C LEU A 60 -5.63 -32.03 -2.82
N GLY A 61 -6.79 -32.55 -3.21
CA GLY A 61 -8.04 -31.79 -3.19
C GLY A 61 -8.53 -31.48 -1.76
N PRO A 62 -9.54 -30.62 -1.59
CA PRO A 62 -10.16 -30.42 -0.28
C PRO A 62 -10.82 -31.70 0.26
N ALA A 63 -11.37 -32.55 -0.61
CA ALA A 63 -11.97 -33.83 -0.23
C ALA A 63 -10.91 -34.84 0.21
N ASP A 64 -9.81 -34.96 -0.54
CA ASP A 64 -8.69 -35.85 -0.19
C ASP A 64 -8.04 -35.43 1.12
N MET A 65 -7.91 -34.12 1.35
CA MET A 65 -7.40 -33.59 2.62
C MET A 65 -8.30 -33.96 3.82
N LEU A 66 -9.61 -34.01 3.61
CA LEU A 66 -10.57 -34.45 4.63
C LEU A 66 -10.57 -35.96 4.82
N ALA A 67 -10.31 -36.73 3.75
CA ALA A 67 -10.16 -38.17 3.85
C ALA A 67 -8.93 -38.56 4.69
N LEU A 68 -7.86 -37.76 4.63
CA LEU A 68 -6.63 -37.92 5.42
C LEU A 68 -6.70 -37.22 6.80
N GLU A 69 -7.90 -37.00 7.36
CA GLU A 69 -8.06 -36.20 8.57
C GLU A 69 -7.28 -36.74 9.78
N GLU A 70 -7.10 -38.06 9.89
CA GLU A 70 -6.36 -38.69 10.99
C GLU A 70 -4.86 -38.36 10.90
N ASP A 71 -4.25 -38.56 9.72
CA ASP A 71 -2.84 -38.23 9.46
C ASP A 71 -2.57 -36.73 9.62
N THR A 72 -3.49 -35.88 9.15
CA THR A 72 -3.31 -34.42 9.21
C THR A 72 -3.43 -33.90 10.65
N ARG A 73 -4.35 -34.48 11.45
CA ARG A 73 -4.46 -34.22 12.88
C ARG A 73 -3.22 -34.68 13.62
N GLU A 74 -2.73 -35.89 13.32
CA GLU A 74 -1.54 -36.42 13.98
C GLU A 74 -0.32 -35.55 13.65
N LEU A 75 -0.10 -35.19 12.39
CA LEU A 75 0.96 -34.28 11.99
C LEU A 75 0.90 -32.95 12.75
N PHE A 76 -0.28 -32.34 12.83
CA PHE A 76 -0.47 -31.07 13.52
C PHE A 76 -0.18 -31.19 15.03
N ALA A 77 -0.75 -32.21 15.68
CA ALA A 77 -0.56 -32.44 17.11
C ALA A 77 0.91 -32.74 17.45
N ARG A 78 1.56 -33.61 16.67
CA ARG A 78 2.98 -33.98 16.86
C ARG A 78 3.91 -32.80 16.62
N ALA A 79 3.65 -31.99 15.59
CA ALA A 79 4.43 -30.79 15.34
C ALA A 79 4.23 -29.74 16.44
N ALA A 80 2.99 -29.50 16.90
CA ALA A 80 2.72 -28.60 18.03
C ALA A 80 3.42 -29.07 19.32
N ALA A 81 3.44 -30.37 19.59
CA ALA A 81 4.16 -30.95 20.72
C ALA A 81 5.69 -30.78 20.58
N ALA A 82 6.25 -31.00 19.38
CA ALA A 82 7.67 -30.78 19.11
C ALA A 82 8.08 -29.31 19.34
N VAL A 83 7.26 -28.36 18.88
CA VAL A 83 7.42 -26.92 19.12
C VAL A 83 7.43 -26.60 20.62
N LYS A 84 6.51 -27.20 21.39
CA LYS A 84 6.42 -27.01 22.85
C LYS A 84 7.62 -27.62 23.60
N SER A 85 8.14 -28.76 23.12
CA SER A 85 9.26 -29.47 23.76
C SER A 85 10.59 -28.71 23.69
N GLY A 86 10.81 -27.95 22.61
CA GLY A 86 12.03 -27.13 22.42
C GLY A 86 13.34 -27.93 22.30
N GLN A 87 13.28 -29.24 22.08
CA GLN A 87 14.48 -30.10 22.09
C GLN A 87 15.27 -30.03 20.77
N GLY A 88 16.54 -29.66 20.86
CA GLY A 88 17.47 -29.69 19.72
C GLY A 88 17.04 -28.78 18.56
N VAL A 89 16.94 -29.35 17.36
CA VAL A 89 16.49 -28.69 16.12
C VAL A 89 15.03 -28.98 15.76
N ALA A 90 14.37 -29.86 16.52
CA ALA A 90 13.04 -30.35 16.21
C ALA A 90 11.98 -29.24 16.24
N ASP A 91 12.13 -28.26 17.13
CA ASP A 91 11.24 -27.11 17.21
C ASP A 91 11.29 -26.25 15.94
N LEU A 92 12.49 -25.99 15.42
CA LEU A 92 12.68 -25.22 14.20
C LEU A 92 12.12 -25.93 12.97
N HIS A 93 12.43 -27.23 12.81
CA HIS A 93 11.91 -28.03 11.70
C HIS A 93 10.39 -28.24 11.78
N ALA A 94 9.83 -28.38 12.98
CA ALA A 94 8.39 -28.46 13.20
C ALA A 94 7.70 -27.15 12.80
N LEU A 95 8.26 -25.98 13.13
CA LEU A 95 7.71 -24.69 12.69
C LEU A 95 7.72 -24.54 11.16
N ASP A 96 8.81 -24.93 10.50
CA ASP A 96 8.88 -24.92 9.03
C ASP A 96 7.82 -25.84 8.41
N THR A 97 7.68 -27.06 8.94
CA THR A 97 6.67 -28.03 8.49
C THR A 97 5.25 -27.48 8.71
N LEU A 98 4.97 -26.93 9.89
CA LEU A 98 3.68 -26.30 10.21
C LEU A 98 3.36 -25.14 9.28
N SER A 99 4.33 -24.29 8.97
CA SER A 99 4.13 -23.15 8.06
C SER A 99 3.64 -23.62 6.69
N ILE A 100 4.30 -24.63 6.09
CA ILE A 100 3.91 -25.18 4.79
C ILE A 100 2.56 -25.90 4.87
N PHE A 101 2.40 -26.74 5.89
CA PHE A 101 1.18 -27.51 6.10
C PHE A 101 -0.03 -26.59 6.24
N LEU A 102 0.03 -25.60 7.14
CA LEU A 102 -1.04 -24.65 7.38
C LEU A 102 -1.29 -23.76 6.17
N CYS A 103 -0.25 -23.26 5.49
CA CYS A 103 -0.42 -22.53 4.24
C CYS A 103 -1.12 -23.35 3.15
N SER A 104 -0.90 -24.66 3.10
CA SER A 104 -1.51 -25.52 2.07
C SER A 104 -2.92 -25.91 2.46
N ALA A 105 -3.08 -26.48 3.66
CA ALA A 105 -4.33 -26.95 4.23
C ALA A 105 -5.38 -25.83 4.30
N LEU A 106 -5.03 -24.67 4.86
CA LEU A 106 -5.96 -23.56 5.07
C LEU A 106 -6.31 -22.80 3.79
N SER A 107 -5.50 -22.94 2.73
CA SER A 107 -5.75 -22.26 1.45
C SER A 107 -6.81 -22.97 0.59
N LYS A 108 -7.15 -24.22 0.92
CA LYS A 108 -8.12 -25.02 0.15
C LYS A 108 -9.54 -24.47 0.31
N LYS A 109 -10.34 -24.64 -0.73
CA LYS A 109 -11.75 -24.20 -0.78
C LYS A 109 -12.66 -25.31 -0.26
N TYR A 110 -12.80 -25.38 1.06
CA TYR A 110 -13.73 -26.30 1.72
C TYR A 110 -15.19 -25.86 1.56
N ALA A 111 -16.12 -26.80 1.69
CA ALA A 111 -17.56 -26.53 1.62
C ALA A 111 -18.03 -25.76 2.87
N HIS A 112 -17.50 -26.13 4.04
CA HIS A 112 -17.75 -25.48 5.31
C HIS A 112 -16.41 -25.07 5.96
N PRO A 113 -15.82 -23.92 5.56
CA PRO A 113 -14.45 -23.55 5.93
C PRO A 113 -14.15 -23.58 7.43
N SER A 114 -15.10 -23.22 8.29
CA SER A 114 -14.87 -23.26 9.75
C SER A 114 -14.81 -24.69 10.28
N SER A 115 -15.80 -25.54 9.98
CA SER A 115 -15.83 -26.92 10.49
C SER A 115 -14.77 -27.79 9.83
N ASP A 116 -14.63 -27.72 8.50
CA ASP A 116 -13.76 -28.62 7.74
C ASP A 116 -12.29 -28.37 8.08
N ILE A 117 -11.89 -27.13 8.30
CA ILE A 117 -10.53 -26.80 8.76
C ILE A 117 -10.30 -27.31 10.19
N ILE A 118 -11.28 -27.17 11.08
CA ILE A 118 -11.18 -27.71 12.45
C ILE A 118 -11.01 -29.23 12.41
N THR A 119 -11.80 -29.89 11.56
CA THR A 119 -11.73 -31.32 11.28
C THR A 119 -10.34 -31.74 10.81
N VAL A 120 -9.72 -31.02 9.87
CA VAL A 120 -8.36 -31.35 9.36
C VAL A 120 -7.27 -31.15 10.43
N LEU A 121 -7.43 -30.21 11.36
CA LEU A 121 -6.36 -29.81 12.28
C LEU A 121 -6.41 -30.49 13.64
N ALA A 122 -7.59 -30.57 14.26
CA ALA A 122 -7.71 -30.97 15.65
C ALA A 122 -8.93 -31.85 15.95
N GLY A 123 -9.92 -31.88 15.05
CA GLY A 123 -11.25 -32.41 15.36
C GLY A 123 -12.05 -31.45 16.25
N ILE A 124 -13.37 -31.53 16.17
CA ILE A 124 -14.29 -30.60 16.85
C ILE A 124 -14.17 -30.72 18.38
N ASP A 125 -13.94 -31.92 18.90
CA ASP A 125 -13.95 -32.19 20.34
C ASP A 125 -12.72 -31.65 21.08
N TYR A 126 -11.57 -31.53 20.39
CA TYR A 126 -10.28 -31.18 21.00
C TYR A 126 -9.72 -29.84 20.53
N VAL A 127 -10.40 -29.15 19.61
CA VAL A 127 -9.91 -27.91 19.00
C VAL A 127 -9.55 -26.85 20.03
N ASP A 128 -10.38 -26.63 21.05
CA ASP A 128 -10.15 -25.60 22.05
C ASP A 128 -8.86 -25.85 22.84
N THR A 129 -8.63 -27.09 23.26
CA THR A 129 -7.42 -27.46 24.00
C THR A 129 -6.18 -27.37 23.11
N ILE A 130 -6.23 -27.99 21.92
CA ILE A 130 -5.07 -28.06 21.02
C ILE A 130 -4.68 -26.66 20.53
N PHE A 131 -5.64 -25.83 20.09
CA PHE A 131 -5.34 -24.48 19.61
C PHE A 131 -4.90 -23.54 20.73
N THR A 132 -5.49 -23.62 21.92
CA THR A 132 -5.06 -22.79 23.05
C THR A 132 -3.60 -23.09 23.41
N ASP A 133 -3.24 -24.37 23.48
CA ASP A 133 -1.87 -24.81 23.75
C ASP A 133 -0.91 -24.39 22.63
N PHE A 134 -1.32 -24.56 21.38
CA PHE A 134 -0.54 -24.19 20.21
C PHE A 134 -0.26 -22.67 20.15
N VAL A 135 -1.30 -21.84 20.32
CA VAL A 135 -1.16 -20.38 20.33
C VAL A 135 -0.34 -19.93 21.54
N GLY A 136 -0.49 -20.58 22.69
CA GLY A 136 0.34 -20.35 23.87
C GLY A 136 1.83 -20.67 23.65
N ALA A 137 2.13 -21.76 22.96
CA ALA A 137 3.50 -22.13 22.60
C ALA A 137 4.13 -21.11 21.63
N LEU A 138 3.38 -20.68 20.61
CA LEU A 138 3.84 -19.66 19.66
C LEU A 138 4.07 -18.30 20.35
N ASP A 139 3.19 -17.86 21.25
CA ASP A 139 3.39 -16.65 22.07
C ASP A 139 4.71 -16.70 22.84
N LEU A 140 4.97 -17.81 23.55
CA LEU A 140 6.19 -17.98 24.34
C LEU A 140 7.45 -17.97 23.46
N ILE A 141 7.41 -18.64 22.31
CA ILE A 141 8.52 -18.65 21.36
C ILE A 141 8.74 -17.25 20.81
N ILE A 142 7.72 -16.58 20.26
CA ILE A 142 7.86 -15.22 19.70
C ILE A 142 8.41 -14.25 20.76
N ARG A 143 8.03 -14.40 22.03
CA ARG A 143 8.48 -13.55 23.13
C ARG A 143 9.91 -13.82 23.61
N SER A 144 10.33 -15.08 23.65
CA SER A 144 11.57 -15.47 24.36
C SER A 144 12.27 -16.72 23.81
N GLY A 145 12.03 -17.06 22.54
CA GLY A 145 12.72 -18.15 21.87
C GLY A 145 14.24 -17.99 21.86
N LYS A 146 14.95 -19.13 21.85
CA LYS A 146 16.42 -19.22 21.95
C LYS A 146 17.21 -18.46 20.87
N SER A 147 16.61 -18.24 19.69
CA SER A 147 17.22 -17.50 18.58
C SER A 147 16.20 -16.61 17.87
N LEU A 148 16.67 -15.54 17.22
CA LEU A 148 15.82 -14.69 16.38
C LEU A 148 15.23 -15.45 15.19
N GLU A 149 15.93 -16.47 14.69
CA GLU A 149 15.45 -17.34 13.61
C GLU A 149 14.24 -18.17 14.07
N LEU A 150 14.32 -18.83 15.23
CA LEU A 150 13.19 -19.59 15.77
C LEU A 150 11.97 -18.68 15.99
N ARG A 151 12.19 -17.48 16.53
CA ARG A 151 11.15 -16.48 16.74
C ARG A 151 10.50 -16.04 15.43
N GLN A 152 11.31 -15.82 14.39
CA GLN A 152 10.83 -15.49 13.05
C GLN A 152 9.97 -16.61 12.46
N LYS A 153 10.39 -17.87 12.58
CA LYS A 153 9.63 -19.03 12.12
C LYS A 153 8.29 -19.18 12.85
N ALA A 154 8.25 -18.88 14.15
CA ALA A 154 6.98 -18.83 14.87
C ALA A 154 6.04 -17.73 14.33
N VAL A 155 6.57 -16.54 14.00
CA VAL A 155 5.79 -15.48 13.34
C VAL A 155 5.29 -15.93 11.96
N GLU A 156 6.10 -16.63 11.17
CA GLU A 156 5.70 -17.21 9.86
C GLU A 156 4.51 -18.18 10.02
N VAL A 157 4.56 -19.05 11.03
CA VAL A 157 3.46 -19.97 11.34
C VAL A 157 2.18 -19.20 11.72
N VAL A 158 2.27 -18.18 12.58
CA VAL A 158 1.10 -17.36 12.94
C VAL A 158 0.53 -16.64 11.71
N LEU A 159 1.39 -16.10 10.83
CA LEU A 159 0.95 -15.47 9.58
C LEU A 159 0.27 -16.48 8.66
N ALA A 160 0.80 -17.70 8.53
CA ALA A 160 0.17 -18.78 7.75
C ALA A 160 -1.27 -19.04 8.22
N VAL A 161 -1.46 -19.16 9.54
CA VAL A 161 -2.79 -19.36 10.14
C VAL A 161 -3.69 -18.15 9.93
N THR A 162 -3.18 -16.95 10.25
CA THR A 162 -3.96 -15.70 10.17
C THR A 162 -4.42 -15.44 8.74
N ALA A 163 -3.58 -15.68 7.74
CA ALA A 163 -3.91 -15.46 6.35
C ALA A 163 -4.79 -16.59 5.77
N GLY A 164 -4.48 -17.85 6.09
CA GLY A 164 -5.24 -19.01 5.61
C GLY A 164 -6.65 -19.07 6.20
N ALA A 165 -6.78 -18.89 7.52
CA ALA A 165 -8.01 -19.04 8.27
C ALA A 165 -8.75 -17.71 8.54
N TYR A 166 -8.41 -16.61 7.86
CA TYR A 166 -8.89 -15.24 8.19
C TYR A 166 -10.42 -15.08 8.36
N GLN A 167 -11.22 -15.91 7.71
CA GLN A 167 -12.69 -15.87 7.76
C GLN A 167 -13.30 -16.91 8.71
N THR A 168 -12.49 -17.66 9.46
CA THR A 168 -12.97 -18.71 10.37
C THR A 168 -12.87 -18.29 11.83
N SER A 169 -13.46 -19.10 12.71
CA SER A 169 -13.38 -18.92 14.15
C SER A 169 -11.97 -19.12 14.71
N LEU A 170 -11.02 -19.71 13.98
CA LEU A 170 -9.68 -19.99 14.53
C LEU A 170 -8.90 -18.73 14.95
N LEU A 171 -9.20 -17.57 14.34
CA LEU A 171 -8.53 -16.33 14.73
C LEU A 171 -8.96 -15.85 16.12
N THR A 172 -10.09 -16.32 16.67
CA THR A 172 -10.53 -15.91 18.02
C THR A 172 -9.55 -16.33 19.11
N TYR A 173 -8.86 -17.47 18.97
CA TYR A 173 -7.81 -17.89 19.92
C TYR A 173 -6.64 -16.89 19.96
N PHE A 174 -6.26 -16.31 18.83
CA PHE A 174 -5.24 -15.26 18.76
C PHE A 174 -5.73 -13.91 19.31
N ILE A 175 -7.02 -13.62 19.19
CA ILE A 175 -7.65 -12.47 19.84
C ILE A 175 -7.64 -12.62 21.35
N GLN A 176 -7.99 -13.80 21.87
CA GLN A 176 -8.05 -14.08 23.30
C GLN A 176 -6.66 -14.12 23.96
N ARG A 177 -5.65 -14.69 23.29
CA ARG A 177 -4.29 -14.79 23.85
C ARG A 177 -3.56 -13.45 23.90
N ASP A 178 -3.87 -12.53 22.98
CA ASP A 178 -3.17 -11.26 22.76
C ASP A 178 -1.65 -11.45 22.52
N LEU A 179 -1.28 -11.67 21.25
CA LEU A 179 0.12 -11.79 20.82
C LEU A 179 0.85 -10.45 20.72
N PHE A 180 0.16 -9.31 20.90
CA PHE A 180 0.75 -8.00 20.69
C PHE A 180 2.06 -7.79 21.49
N PRO A 181 2.14 -8.13 22.80
CA PRO A 181 3.37 -7.94 23.58
C PRO A 181 4.54 -8.79 23.06
N ALA A 182 4.28 -10.03 22.64
CA ALA A 182 5.32 -10.92 22.11
C ALA A 182 5.86 -10.41 20.77
N VAL A 183 4.95 -10.04 19.86
CA VAL A 183 5.30 -9.51 18.54
C VAL A 183 6.08 -8.20 18.67
N MET A 184 5.64 -7.28 19.53
CA MET A 184 6.36 -6.02 19.77
C MET A 184 7.73 -6.24 20.39
N LYS A 185 7.87 -7.20 21.31
CA LYS A 185 9.18 -7.57 21.85
C LYS A 185 10.11 -8.11 20.76
N PHE A 186 9.59 -8.92 19.83
CA PHE A 186 10.38 -9.38 18.68
C PHE A 186 10.83 -8.24 17.78
N ILE A 187 9.94 -7.29 17.47
CA ILE A 187 10.29 -6.09 16.69
C ILE A 187 11.36 -5.26 17.40
N SER A 188 11.26 -5.11 18.72
CA SER A 188 12.26 -4.41 19.53
C SER A 188 13.63 -5.10 19.47
N ASP A 189 13.67 -6.44 19.52
CA ASP A 189 14.90 -7.23 19.51
C ASP A 189 15.48 -7.44 18.10
N ALA A 190 14.70 -7.16 17.04
CA ALA A 190 15.12 -7.39 15.67
C ALA A 190 16.36 -6.57 15.28
N ASP A 191 17.28 -7.23 14.56
CA ASP A 191 18.56 -6.70 14.09
C ASP A 191 18.48 -6.01 12.72
N SER A 192 17.40 -6.25 11.97
CA SER A 192 17.25 -5.83 10.58
C SER A 192 15.80 -5.52 10.23
N ALA A 193 15.61 -4.58 9.30
CA ALA A 193 14.29 -4.21 8.79
C ALA A 193 13.56 -5.40 8.13
N ALA A 194 14.29 -6.31 7.47
CA ALA A 194 13.72 -7.49 6.82
C ALA A 194 12.98 -8.41 7.80
N ARG A 195 13.51 -8.60 9.02
CA ARG A 195 12.83 -9.39 10.06
C ARG A 195 11.58 -8.73 10.63
N ILE A 196 11.43 -7.42 10.47
CA ILE A 196 10.30 -6.66 11.02
C ILE A 196 9.07 -6.71 10.09
N LEU A 197 9.25 -6.99 8.80
CA LEU A 197 8.17 -6.99 7.81
C LEU A 197 7.02 -7.93 8.21
N TYR A 198 7.35 -9.17 8.53
CA TYR A 198 6.38 -10.22 8.87
C TYR A 198 5.64 -9.94 10.19
N PRO A 199 6.32 -9.69 11.33
CA PRO A 199 5.64 -9.39 12.58
C PRO A 199 4.78 -8.11 12.49
N PHE A 200 5.23 -7.09 11.76
CA PHE A 200 4.43 -5.88 11.60
C PHE A 200 3.19 -6.11 10.72
N THR A 201 3.33 -6.86 9.63
CA THR A 201 2.20 -7.26 8.77
C THR A 201 1.20 -8.13 9.55
N LEU A 202 1.68 -9.00 10.44
CA LEU A 202 0.83 -9.82 11.32
C LEU A 202 -0.06 -8.96 12.21
N LEU A 203 0.50 -7.92 12.83
CA LEU A 203 -0.28 -6.99 13.65
C LEU A 203 -1.37 -6.29 12.85
N GLY A 204 -1.08 -5.90 11.61
CA GLY A 204 -2.09 -5.32 10.70
C GLY A 204 -3.23 -6.30 10.40
N LEU A 205 -2.93 -7.56 10.09
CA LEU A 205 -3.97 -8.56 9.84
C LEU A 205 -4.83 -8.83 11.09
N LEU A 206 -4.20 -9.00 12.26
CA LEU A 206 -4.91 -9.25 13.51
C LEU A 206 -5.77 -8.05 13.94
N ALA A 207 -5.32 -6.81 13.69
CA ALA A 207 -6.11 -5.60 13.95
C ALA A 207 -7.31 -5.41 13.00
N ASN A 208 -7.26 -6.01 11.81
CA ASN A 208 -8.36 -5.97 10.83
C ASN A 208 -9.34 -7.14 10.95
N TYR A 209 -8.99 -8.21 11.66
CA TYR A 209 -9.89 -9.33 11.88
C TYR A 209 -11.18 -8.85 12.56
N ASN A 210 -12.31 -8.97 11.86
CA ASN A 210 -13.64 -8.57 12.32
C ASN A 210 -13.69 -7.16 12.94
N LYS A 211 -12.85 -6.26 12.42
CA LYS A 211 -12.64 -4.87 12.88
C LYS A 211 -13.93 -4.06 13.00
N PHE A 212 -14.93 -4.35 12.17
CA PHE A 212 -16.20 -3.62 12.15
C PHE A 212 -17.37 -4.42 12.73
N GLU A 213 -17.08 -5.56 13.33
CA GLU A 213 -18.06 -6.52 13.82
C GLU A 213 -18.03 -6.59 15.35
N PHE A 214 -16.84 -6.43 15.96
CA PHE A 214 -16.67 -6.33 17.41
C PHE A 214 -15.48 -5.44 17.78
N GLN A 215 -15.35 -5.14 19.08
CA GLN A 215 -14.21 -4.37 19.59
C GLN A 215 -12.94 -5.21 19.60
N ASN A 216 -12.08 -5.00 18.60
CA ASN A 216 -10.84 -5.75 18.46
C ASN A 216 -9.75 -5.20 19.42
N PRO A 217 -9.21 -6.01 20.35
CA PRO A 217 -8.22 -5.55 21.33
C PRO A 217 -6.92 -5.06 20.68
N TYR A 218 -6.53 -5.58 19.52
CA TYR A 218 -5.32 -5.12 18.83
C TYR A 218 -5.44 -3.65 18.41
N GLN A 219 -6.63 -3.14 18.10
CA GLN A 219 -6.83 -1.72 17.77
C GLN A 219 -6.54 -0.81 18.95
N MET A 220 -6.98 -1.20 20.15
CA MET A 220 -6.66 -0.49 21.40
C MET A 220 -5.17 -0.55 21.70
N ARG A 221 -4.53 -1.71 21.44
CA ARG A 221 -3.07 -1.84 21.57
C ARG A 221 -2.32 -0.92 20.61
N LEU A 222 -2.80 -0.75 19.38
CA LEU A 222 -2.19 0.18 18.41
C LEU A 222 -2.26 1.62 18.92
N SER A 223 -3.41 2.05 19.46
CA SER A 223 -3.57 3.43 19.96
C SER A 223 -2.71 3.72 21.18
N ASP A 224 -2.59 2.76 22.09
CA ASP A 224 -1.91 2.95 23.38
C ASP A 224 -0.39 2.71 23.31
N PHE A 225 0.13 2.31 22.15
CA PHE A 225 1.54 1.98 21.99
C PHE A 225 2.43 3.22 21.93
N VAL A 226 3.42 3.32 22.82
CA VAL A 226 4.28 4.52 22.97
C VAL A 226 5.78 4.25 22.87
N ASN A 227 6.23 3.03 22.61
CA ASN A 227 7.66 2.74 22.51
C ASN A 227 8.25 3.27 21.19
N GLU A 228 8.79 4.48 21.25
CA GLU A 228 9.33 5.23 20.11
C GLU A 228 10.47 4.51 19.38
N ALA A 229 11.31 3.76 20.09
CA ALA A 229 12.41 2.99 19.49
C ALA A 229 11.86 1.89 18.56
N SER A 230 10.82 1.18 19.00
CA SER A 230 10.16 0.17 18.18
C SER A 230 9.39 0.81 17.02
N ILE A 231 8.69 1.93 17.25
CA ILE A 231 8.01 2.71 16.21
C ILE A 231 9.00 3.12 15.12
N THR A 232 10.17 3.62 15.51
CA THR A 232 11.24 4.03 14.59
C THR A 232 11.70 2.86 13.71
N LYS A 233 11.94 1.69 14.32
CA LYS A 233 12.32 0.48 13.57
C LYS A 233 11.22 0.04 12.58
N ILE A 234 9.95 0.10 12.99
CA ILE A 234 8.81 -0.20 12.13
C ILE A 234 8.76 0.75 10.93
N ILE A 235 8.88 2.06 11.15
CA ILE A 235 8.82 3.06 10.08
C ILE A 235 9.96 2.87 9.08
N ARG A 236 11.17 2.54 9.55
CA ARG A 236 12.29 2.18 8.67
C ARG A 236 12.01 0.94 7.85
N CYS A 237 11.41 -0.09 8.45
CA CYS A 237 10.94 -1.27 7.71
C CYS A 237 9.94 -0.92 6.62
N VAL A 238 8.95 -0.05 6.91
CA VAL A 238 7.99 0.43 5.92
C VAL A 238 8.71 1.19 4.80
N GLY A 239 9.64 2.09 5.12
CA GLY A 239 10.44 2.84 4.14
C GLY A 239 11.26 1.92 3.21
N ALA A 240 12.02 0.98 3.78
CA ALA A 240 12.83 0.01 3.02
C ALA A 240 11.96 -0.90 2.13
N THR A 241 10.79 -1.31 2.64
CA THR A 241 9.82 -2.10 1.87
C THR A 241 9.25 -1.28 0.71
N CYS A 242 8.91 -0.01 0.94
CA CYS A 242 8.43 0.89 -0.12
C CYS A 242 9.48 1.09 -1.22
N GLN A 243 10.75 1.26 -0.83
CA GLN A 243 11.87 1.36 -1.77
C GLN A 243 12.03 0.06 -2.59
N THR A 244 11.93 -1.10 -1.96
CA THR A 244 12.00 -2.40 -2.63
C THR A 244 10.86 -2.58 -3.63
N LEU A 245 9.63 -2.29 -3.22
CA LEU A 245 8.44 -2.39 -4.07
C LEU A 245 8.52 -1.46 -5.28
N ARG A 246 8.97 -0.22 -5.06
CA ARG A 246 9.22 0.75 -6.13
C ARG A 246 10.27 0.26 -7.11
N THR A 247 11.38 -0.28 -6.61
CA THR A 247 12.49 -0.73 -7.46
C THR A 247 12.01 -1.76 -8.48
N ARG A 248 11.07 -2.64 -8.11
CA ARG A 248 10.43 -3.58 -9.04
C ARG A 248 9.68 -2.89 -10.19
N TYR A 249 9.04 -1.74 -9.96
CA TYR A 249 8.44 -0.96 -11.06
C TYR A 249 9.52 -0.36 -11.98
N VAL A 250 10.61 0.16 -11.39
CA VAL A 250 11.75 0.76 -12.13
C VAL A 250 12.53 -0.28 -12.93
N ASP A 251 12.55 -1.53 -12.47
CA ASP A 251 13.17 -2.65 -13.17
C ASP A 251 12.39 -3.06 -14.42
N VAL A 252 11.06 -2.89 -14.42
CA VAL A 252 10.22 -3.08 -15.62
C VAL A 252 10.44 -1.96 -16.63
N GLN A 253 10.45 -0.71 -16.16
CA GLN A 253 10.67 0.46 -17.02
C GLN A 253 11.43 1.57 -16.27
N GLU A 254 12.61 1.94 -16.78
CA GLU A 254 13.35 3.08 -16.26
C GLU A 254 12.59 4.38 -16.60
N ASP A 255 12.36 5.22 -15.59
CA ASP A 255 11.56 6.44 -15.70
C ASP A 255 12.38 7.73 -15.63
N LEU A 256 13.71 7.61 -15.59
CA LEU A 256 14.63 8.72 -15.85
C LEU A 256 15.00 8.79 -17.34
N PRO A 257 15.08 10.00 -17.94
CA PRO A 257 15.51 10.16 -19.33
C PRO A 257 16.86 9.49 -19.66
N GLU A 258 16.99 8.93 -20.86
CA GLU A 258 18.24 8.29 -21.31
C GLU A 258 19.41 9.28 -21.27
N GLY A 259 20.55 8.84 -20.72
CA GLY A 259 21.76 9.65 -20.52
C GLY A 259 21.89 10.31 -19.14
N TRP A 260 20.87 10.24 -18.28
CA TRP A 260 20.83 10.93 -16.97
C TRP A 260 21.03 10.01 -15.76
N THR A 261 21.37 8.73 -15.97
CA THR A 261 21.92 7.86 -14.92
C THR A 261 23.35 8.30 -14.59
N LEU A 262 23.82 8.13 -13.34
CA LEU A 262 25.20 8.48 -12.92
C LEU A 262 26.28 7.96 -13.90
N ASN A 263 26.06 6.78 -14.48
CA ASN A 263 26.93 6.20 -15.51
C ASN A 263 26.79 6.85 -16.91
N GLY A 264 25.61 7.39 -17.25
CA GLY A 264 25.37 8.15 -18.48
C GLY A 264 26.06 9.51 -18.47
N THR A 265 26.00 10.23 -17.34
CA THR A 265 26.65 11.54 -17.17
C THR A 265 28.17 11.44 -17.19
N LEU A 266 28.75 10.40 -16.57
CA LEU A 266 30.20 10.12 -16.61
C LEU A 266 30.71 9.79 -18.02
N ARG A 267 29.89 9.14 -18.85
CA ARG A 267 30.22 8.86 -20.26
C ARG A 267 30.11 10.11 -21.14
N MET A 268 29.11 10.95 -20.90
CA MET A 268 28.89 12.18 -21.67
C MET A 268 29.97 13.24 -21.38
N MET A 269 30.54 13.27 -20.17
CA MET A 269 31.62 14.20 -19.78
C MET A 269 33.04 13.74 -20.17
N GLY A 270 33.20 12.71 -21.02
CA GLY A 270 34.52 12.31 -21.53
C GLY A 270 35.48 11.69 -20.49
N LEU A 271 35.02 11.47 -19.25
CA LEU A 271 35.77 10.84 -18.15
C LEU A 271 35.68 9.30 -18.18
N GLY A 272 35.11 8.72 -19.23
CA GLY A 272 34.92 7.28 -19.41
C GLY A 272 36.20 6.44 -19.58
N VAL A 273 37.39 7.04 -19.52
CA VAL A 273 38.67 6.30 -19.63
C VAL A 273 39.09 5.67 -18.28
N VAL A 274 38.54 6.11 -17.15
CA VAL A 274 38.99 5.65 -15.80
C VAL A 274 38.10 4.57 -15.19
N ALA A 275 36.87 4.38 -15.66
CA ALA A 275 35.97 3.32 -15.16
C ALA A 275 36.03 2.07 -16.06
N ARG A 276 37.07 1.24 -15.90
CA ARG A 276 37.04 -0.18 -16.33
C ARG A 276 36.12 -0.97 -15.39
N GLY A 277 34.82 -0.71 -15.47
CA GLY A 277 33.78 -1.57 -14.92
C GLY A 277 33.16 -2.44 -16.02
N PRO A 278 32.58 -3.61 -15.68
CA PRO A 278 31.82 -4.41 -16.64
C PRO A 278 30.76 -3.53 -17.32
N LYS A 279 30.57 -3.71 -18.63
CA LYS A 279 29.51 -3.02 -19.37
C LYS A 279 28.19 -3.24 -18.62
N PRO A 280 27.44 -2.19 -18.23
CA PRO A 280 26.12 -2.40 -17.66
C PRO A 280 25.30 -3.16 -18.71
N GLU A 281 24.75 -4.30 -18.31
CA GLU A 281 23.84 -5.07 -19.14
C GLU A 281 22.73 -4.13 -19.60
N LYS A 282 22.49 -4.06 -20.91
CA LYS A 282 21.35 -3.31 -21.43
C LYS A 282 20.11 -3.96 -20.79
N LYS A 283 19.41 -3.22 -19.93
CA LYS A 283 18.12 -3.67 -19.41
C LYS A 283 17.27 -4.13 -20.60
N PRO A 284 16.67 -5.33 -20.56
CA PRO A 284 15.83 -5.82 -21.65
C PRO A 284 14.70 -4.83 -21.89
N VAL A 285 14.56 -4.39 -23.14
CA VAL A 285 13.41 -3.58 -23.55
C VAL A 285 12.27 -4.55 -23.82
N TYR A 286 11.29 -4.57 -22.94
CA TYR A 286 10.09 -5.38 -23.10
C TYR A 286 9.12 -4.73 -24.10
N ASP A 287 8.34 -5.53 -24.79
CA ASP A 287 7.20 -5.06 -25.58
C ASP A 287 6.07 -4.54 -24.66
N ALA A 288 5.15 -3.76 -25.23
CA ALA A 288 4.10 -3.10 -24.47
C ALA A 288 3.16 -4.06 -23.73
N GLU A 289 2.89 -5.25 -24.30
CA GLU A 289 2.00 -6.24 -23.69
C GLU A 289 2.68 -6.96 -22.54
N THR A 290 3.95 -7.32 -22.71
CA THR A 290 4.76 -7.89 -21.62
C THR A 290 4.91 -6.90 -20.47
N MET A 291 5.22 -5.63 -20.73
CA MET A 291 5.30 -4.59 -19.68
C MET A 291 3.98 -4.45 -18.92
N LYS A 292 2.86 -4.40 -19.65
CA LYS A 292 1.53 -4.32 -19.04
C LYS A 292 1.24 -5.52 -18.13
N THR A 293 1.61 -6.72 -18.55
CA THR A 293 1.46 -7.95 -17.75
C THR A 293 2.34 -7.89 -16.50
N MET A 294 3.60 -7.47 -16.63
CA MET A 294 4.50 -7.28 -15.49
C MET A 294 3.97 -6.26 -14.49
N PHE A 295 3.51 -5.09 -14.96
CA PHE A 295 2.91 -4.07 -14.09
C PHE A 295 1.60 -4.52 -13.45
N THR A 296 0.82 -5.38 -14.10
CA THR A 296 -0.42 -5.94 -13.53
C THR A 296 -0.14 -6.84 -12.31
N ASN A 297 1.00 -7.53 -12.31
CA ASN A 297 1.46 -8.37 -11.20
C ASN A 297 2.14 -7.60 -10.07
N LEU A 298 2.47 -6.31 -10.29
CA LEU A 298 2.99 -5.42 -9.26
C LEU A 298 1.83 -4.74 -8.50
N PRO A 299 2.04 -4.27 -7.25
CA PRO A 299 3.28 -4.36 -6.45
C PRO A 299 3.60 -5.79 -5.97
N GLY A 300 4.76 -6.03 -5.37
CA GLY A 300 5.04 -7.31 -4.69
C GLY A 300 4.08 -7.62 -3.53
N GLU A 301 4.01 -8.87 -3.10
CA GLU A 301 3.19 -9.33 -1.95
C GLU A 301 3.56 -8.64 -0.63
N GLU A 302 4.78 -8.12 -0.53
CA GLU A 302 5.24 -7.32 0.61
C GLU A 302 4.42 -6.02 0.79
N ALA A 303 3.62 -5.63 -0.22
CA ALA A 303 2.66 -4.53 -0.13
C ALA A 303 1.58 -4.73 0.96
N ALA A 304 1.37 -5.96 1.45
CA ALA A 304 0.50 -6.23 2.59
C ALA A 304 0.85 -5.39 3.83
N VAL A 305 2.11 -4.96 3.98
CA VAL A 305 2.58 -4.08 5.06
C VAL A 305 1.83 -2.73 5.10
N LEU A 306 1.36 -2.25 3.95
CA LEU A 306 0.69 -0.95 3.82
C LEU A 306 -0.65 -0.90 4.58
N LEU A 307 -1.30 -2.06 4.78
CA LEU A 307 -2.49 -2.15 5.63
C LEU A 307 -2.13 -1.83 7.09
N ALA A 308 -1.07 -2.45 7.62
CA ALA A 308 -0.58 -2.18 8.96
C ALA A 308 -0.13 -0.72 9.13
N THR A 309 0.51 -0.14 8.10
CA THR A 309 0.87 1.29 8.07
C THR A 309 -0.35 2.19 8.17
N TYR A 310 -1.43 1.89 7.44
CA TYR A 310 -2.70 2.60 7.54
C TYR A 310 -3.29 2.51 8.94
N ASP A 311 -3.39 1.31 9.53
CA ASP A 311 -4.00 1.15 10.86
C ASP A 311 -3.22 1.88 11.96
N PHE A 312 -1.88 1.82 11.92
CA PHE A 312 -1.05 2.58 12.85
C PHE A 312 -1.18 4.10 12.65
N THR A 313 -1.27 4.56 11.40
CA THR A 313 -1.46 5.99 11.11
C THR A 313 -2.84 6.47 11.57
N HIS A 314 -3.86 5.63 11.46
CA HIS A 314 -5.21 5.95 11.93
C HIS A 314 -5.28 5.96 13.47
N ALA A 315 -4.65 4.99 14.14
CA ALA A 315 -4.78 4.80 15.59
C ALA A 315 -3.75 5.57 16.43
N ASN A 316 -2.55 5.84 15.92
CA ASN A 316 -1.40 6.24 16.74
C ASN A 316 -0.73 7.54 16.27
N LYS A 317 -0.90 8.61 17.07
CA LYS A 317 -0.31 9.93 16.76
C LYS A 317 1.21 9.97 16.87
N VAL A 318 1.81 9.16 17.75
CA VAL A 318 3.27 9.06 17.89
C VAL A 318 3.87 8.46 16.62
N PHE A 319 3.23 7.41 16.09
CA PHE A 319 3.59 6.84 14.80
C PHE A 319 3.51 7.87 13.67
N CYS A 320 2.43 8.64 13.58
CA CYS A 320 2.29 9.70 12.57
C CYS A 320 3.38 10.78 12.69
N HIS A 321 3.71 11.20 13.91
CA HIS A 321 4.78 12.14 14.16
C HIS A 321 6.12 11.61 13.65
N HIS A 322 6.51 10.40 14.07
CA HIS A 322 7.76 9.77 13.64
C HIS A 322 7.78 9.52 12.13
N LEU A 323 6.66 9.12 11.52
CA LEU A 323 6.59 8.91 10.07
C LEU A 323 6.90 10.22 9.33
N ALA A 324 6.40 11.36 9.82
CA ALA A 324 6.62 12.67 9.22
C ALA A 324 8.00 13.28 9.49
N THR A 325 8.69 12.91 10.58
CA THR A 325 9.91 13.58 11.04
C THR A 325 11.18 12.73 10.97
N LEU A 326 11.06 11.40 10.88
CA LEU A 326 12.21 10.52 10.92
C LEU A 326 13.13 10.79 9.71
N PRO A 327 14.43 11.13 9.95
CA PRO A 327 15.37 11.45 8.87
C PRO A 327 15.87 10.17 8.18
N ALA A 328 16.52 10.35 7.03
CA ALA A 328 17.24 9.29 6.35
C ALA A 328 18.49 8.84 7.13
N GLU A 329 18.81 7.55 7.10
CA GLU A 329 20.13 7.05 7.51
C GLU A 329 21.15 7.21 6.37
N LYS A 330 22.46 7.07 6.67
CA LYS A 330 23.52 7.29 5.67
C LYS A 330 23.33 6.34 4.47
N GLY A 331 23.04 6.91 3.31
CA GLY A 331 22.86 6.16 2.06
C GLY A 331 21.45 5.58 1.86
N GLU A 332 20.53 5.84 2.79
CA GLU A 332 19.13 5.42 2.69
C GLU A 332 18.22 6.60 2.33
N GLU A 333 16.98 6.30 1.95
CA GLU A 333 15.96 7.30 1.72
C GLU A 333 15.15 7.54 3.00
N GLN A 334 14.64 8.76 3.16
CA GLN A 334 13.72 9.06 4.25
C GLN A 334 12.46 8.19 4.11
N PRO A 335 11.93 7.56 5.19
CA PRO A 335 10.80 6.64 5.05
C PRO A 335 9.55 7.24 4.41
N LEU A 336 9.20 8.48 4.74
CA LEU A 336 8.07 9.18 4.11
C LEU A 336 8.37 9.56 2.66
N ALA A 337 9.63 9.84 2.30
CA ALA A 337 10.03 10.03 0.90
C ALA A 337 9.88 8.73 0.10
N ALA A 338 10.33 7.60 0.64
CA ALA A 338 10.15 6.29 0.02
C ALA A 338 8.66 5.90 -0.10
N PHE A 339 7.85 6.21 0.92
CA PHE A 339 6.40 6.01 0.90
C PHE A 339 5.71 6.89 -0.17
N THR A 340 6.06 8.17 -0.24
CA THR A 340 5.56 9.12 -1.26
C THR A 340 5.96 8.66 -2.66
N SER A 341 7.21 8.21 -2.79
CA SER A 341 7.76 7.65 -4.01
C SER A 341 6.94 6.44 -4.46
N LEU A 342 6.78 5.39 -3.65
CA LEU A 342 5.96 4.22 -3.99
C LEU A 342 4.52 4.62 -4.36
N THR A 343 3.92 5.55 -3.63
CA THR A 343 2.54 5.99 -3.89
C THR A 343 2.38 6.55 -5.30
N SER A 344 3.37 7.27 -5.84
CA SER A 344 3.34 7.75 -7.23
C SER A 344 3.23 6.60 -8.25
N TYR A 345 3.96 5.50 -8.03
CA TYR A 345 3.92 4.32 -8.92
C TYR A 345 2.59 3.58 -8.79
N LEU A 346 2.12 3.37 -7.56
CA LEU A 346 0.83 2.71 -7.30
C LEU A 346 -0.30 3.48 -7.98
N VAL A 347 -0.35 4.80 -7.78
CA VAL A 347 -1.40 5.64 -8.32
C VAL A 347 -1.34 5.71 -9.85
N GLN A 348 -0.17 5.81 -10.48
CA GLN A 348 -0.06 5.85 -11.95
C GLN A 348 -0.50 4.53 -12.63
N HIS A 349 -0.35 3.41 -11.92
CA HIS A 349 -0.70 2.05 -12.38
C HIS A 349 -1.98 1.48 -11.75
N ALA A 350 -2.69 2.26 -10.93
CA ALA A 350 -3.88 1.81 -10.18
C ALA A 350 -4.95 1.19 -11.08
N HIS A 351 -5.00 1.64 -12.33
CA HIS A 351 -5.95 1.21 -13.34
C HIS A 351 -5.69 -0.20 -13.93
N LEU A 352 -4.53 -0.82 -13.65
CA LEU A 352 -4.15 -2.12 -14.21
C LEU A 352 -4.72 -3.29 -13.41
N SER A 353 -4.75 -3.18 -12.08
CA SER A 353 -5.24 -4.24 -11.21
C SER A 353 -5.98 -3.69 -10.00
N GLN A 354 -7.08 -4.35 -9.62
CA GLN A 354 -7.86 -4.01 -8.41
C GLN A 354 -6.98 -4.02 -7.15
N ARG A 355 -6.00 -4.93 -7.13
CA ARG A 355 -5.01 -5.02 -6.07
C ARG A 355 -4.18 -3.74 -5.95
N THR A 356 -3.64 -3.21 -7.07
CA THR A 356 -2.94 -1.92 -7.07
C THR A 356 -3.87 -0.78 -6.69
N THR A 357 -5.12 -0.81 -7.15
CA THR A 357 -6.14 0.17 -6.74
C THR A 357 -6.32 0.20 -5.22
N HIS A 358 -6.50 -0.97 -4.58
CA HIS A 358 -6.66 -1.06 -3.12
C HIS A 358 -5.46 -0.47 -2.36
N TYR A 359 -4.22 -0.81 -2.76
CA TYR A 359 -3.02 -0.25 -2.12
C TYR A 359 -2.84 1.25 -2.39
N SER A 360 -3.26 1.74 -3.57
CA SER A 360 -3.28 3.18 -3.87
C SER A 360 -4.20 3.91 -2.90
N HIS A 361 -5.42 3.41 -2.69
CA HIS A 361 -6.35 4.01 -1.73
C HIS A 361 -5.81 3.98 -0.30
N LEU A 362 -5.21 2.88 0.17
CA LEU A 362 -4.61 2.81 1.52
C LEU A 362 -3.56 3.91 1.71
N ASN A 363 -2.66 4.08 0.73
CA ASN A 363 -1.62 5.12 0.81
C ASN A 363 -2.18 6.54 0.76
N LEU A 364 -3.21 6.77 -0.07
CA LEU A 364 -3.90 8.06 -0.11
C LEU A 364 -4.64 8.34 1.21
N MET A 365 -5.23 7.34 1.86
CA MET A 365 -5.83 7.48 3.19
C MET A 365 -4.79 7.83 4.25
N VAL A 366 -3.59 7.24 4.20
CA VAL A 366 -2.45 7.64 5.06
C VAL A 366 -2.10 9.11 4.85
N PHE A 367 -1.96 9.57 3.59
CA PHE A 367 -1.71 10.99 3.32
C PHE A 367 -2.81 11.90 3.85
N ARG A 368 -4.08 11.52 3.65
CA ARG A 368 -5.22 12.25 4.20
C ARG A 368 -5.09 12.40 5.72
N LEU A 369 -4.85 11.30 6.44
CA LEU A 369 -4.69 11.32 7.90
C LEU A 369 -3.54 12.22 8.37
N LEU A 370 -2.38 12.14 7.71
CA LEU A 370 -1.21 12.99 8.05
C LEU A 370 -1.49 14.48 7.82
N ILE A 371 -2.20 14.82 6.75
CA ILE A 371 -2.46 16.21 6.35
C ILE A 371 -3.63 16.82 7.13
N GLU A 372 -4.57 15.99 7.61
CA GLU A 372 -5.67 16.43 8.48
C GLU A 372 -5.17 16.89 9.87
N ASP A 373 -4.01 16.42 10.33
CA ASP A 373 -3.35 16.93 11.54
C ASP A 373 -2.63 18.26 11.24
N PRO A 374 -3.02 19.40 11.86
CA PRO A 374 -2.41 20.70 11.56
C PRO A 374 -0.91 20.79 11.88
N LEU A 375 -0.41 20.06 12.88
CA LEU A 375 1.00 20.08 13.27
C LEU A 375 1.85 19.31 12.24
N LEU A 376 1.36 18.16 11.79
CA LEU A 376 2.03 17.37 10.77
C LEU A 376 1.97 18.06 9.41
N CYS A 377 0.81 18.62 9.04
CA CYS A 377 0.65 19.40 7.82
C CYS A 377 1.62 20.60 7.79
N LYS A 378 1.75 21.32 8.91
CA LYS A 378 2.75 22.39 9.07
C LYS A 378 4.17 21.89 8.82
N ARG A 379 4.54 20.73 9.38
CA ARG A 379 5.88 20.14 9.19
C ARG A 379 6.11 19.72 7.74
N ILE A 380 5.13 19.05 7.10
CA ILE A 380 5.20 18.61 5.70
C ILE A 380 5.27 19.79 4.72
N CYS A 381 4.69 20.93 5.09
CA CYS A 381 4.75 22.17 4.31
C CYS A 381 5.94 23.08 4.67
N SER A 382 6.76 22.74 5.66
CA SER A 382 7.90 23.57 6.08
C SER A 382 9.19 23.21 5.36
N ASP A 383 10.14 24.14 5.35
CA ASP A 383 11.49 23.94 4.82
C ASP A 383 12.27 22.83 5.52
N GLU A 384 11.88 22.45 6.74
CA GLU A 384 12.49 21.36 7.51
C GLU A 384 12.14 19.97 6.95
N SER A 385 11.15 19.88 6.05
CA SER A 385 10.77 18.66 5.34
C SER A 385 11.46 18.49 3.99
N LYS A 386 12.39 19.39 3.64
CA LYS A 386 13.10 19.32 2.36
C LYS A 386 13.80 17.98 2.20
N THR A 387 13.42 17.25 1.17
CA THR A 387 13.96 15.93 0.86
C THR A 387 13.82 15.64 -0.64
N SER A 388 14.62 14.74 -1.16
CA SER A 388 14.51 14.28 -2.54
C SER A 388 13.54 13.11 -2.63
N VAL A 389 12.58 13.20 -3.56
CA VAL A 389 11.59 12.14 -3.81
C VAL A 389 11.61 11.78 -5.29
N ARG A 390 11.93 10.51 -5.59
CA ARG A 390 11.79 9.96 -6.94
C ARG A 390 10.31 9.70 -7.22
N LEU A 391 9.71 10.41 -8.16
CA LEU A 391 8.33 10.18 -8.58
C LEU A 391 8.28 9.37 -9.87
N CYS A 392 7.21 8.60 -10.04
CA CYS A 392 6.98 7.78 -11.22
C CYS A 392 6.81 8.64 -12.47
N ARG A 393 7.56 8.32 -13.52
CA ARG A 393 7.50 9.01 -14.83
C ARG A 393 7.41 8.01 -15.98
N GLN A 394 6.65 6.93 -15.78
CA GLN A 394 6.57 5.83 -16.74
C GLN A 394 5.56 6.10 -17.87
N ARG A 395 4.62 7.04 -17.69
CA ARG A 395 3.61 7.42 -18.70
C ARG A 395 3.55 8.94 -18.88
N GLN A 396 3.22 9.36 -20.10
CA GLN A 396 2.91 10.75 -20.43
C GLN A 396 1.47 11.10 -20.02
N PRO A 397 1.16 12.38 -19.72
CA PRO A 397 2.07 13.54 -19.73
C PRO A 397 2.97 13.60 -18.48
N TYR A 398 4.19 14.10 -18.64
CA TYR A 398 5.14 14.21 -17.52
C TYR A 398 5.06 15.57 -16.83
N LEU A 399 5.07 15.56 -15.50
CA LEU A 399 5.31 16.77 -14.71
C LEU A 399 6.73 17.32 -14.91
N PRO A 400 7.01 18.60 -14.58
CA PRO A 400 8.37 19.13 -14.59
C PRO A 400 9.33 18.29 -13.73
N LEU A 401 10.51 17.99 -14.26
CA LEU A 401 11.51 17.20 -13.53
C LEU A 401 12.25 18.11 -12.54
N VAL A 402 12.00 17.91 -11.24
CA VAL A 402 12.71 18.63 -10.17
C VAL A 402 13.87 17.79 -9.67
N ARG A 403 15.09 18.36 -9.70
CA ARG A 403 16.31 17.76 -9.15
C ARG A 403 16.65 18.40 -7.81
N GLY A 404 16.99 17.57 -6.83
CA GLY A 404 17.39 18.01 -5.49
C GLY A 404 16.25 17.98 -4.49
N ASP A 405 16.50 18.62 -3.34
CA ASP A 405 15.60 18.62 -2.21
C ASP A 405 14.51 19.67 -2.37
N ARG A 406 13.27 19.27 -2.09
CA ARG A 406 12.11 20.16 -2.09
C ARG A 406 11.21 19.85 -0.92
N VAL A 407 10.41 20.83 -0.53
CA VAL A 407 9.42 20.68 0.55
C VAL A 407 8.51 19.49 0.22
N LEU A 408 8.34 18.57 1.18
CA LEU A 408 7.67 17.30 0.94
C LEU A 408 6.23 17.48 0.43
N ALA A 409 5.52 18.50 0.89
CA ALA A 409 4.18 18.86 0.39
C ALA A 409 4.13 19.00 -1.14
N THR A 410 5.20 19.48 -1.79
CA THR A 410 5.26 19.59 -3.25
C THR A 410 5.30 18.23 -3.95
N ALA A 411 5.99 17.24 -3.37
CA ALA A 411 5.98 15.88 -3.89
C ALA A 411 4.63 15.19 -3.64
N VAL A 412 3.96 15.48 -2.52
CA VAL A 412 2.59 14.98 -2.27
C VAL A 412 1.59 15.57 -3.27
N LEU A 413 1.69 16.87 -3.58
CA LEU A 413 0.87 17.51 -4.62
C LEU A 413 1.10 16.87 -5.99
N ASP A 414 2.35 16.59 -6.37
CA ASP A 414 2.65 15.88 -7.63
C ASP A 414 1.97 14.51 -7.69
N VAL A 415 2.01 13.73 -6.60
CA VAL A 415 1.32 12.42 -6.54
C VAL A 415 -0.19 12.57 -6.78
N MET A 416 -0.82 13.62 -6.25
CA MET A 416 -2.24 13.88 -6.49
C MET A 416 -2.50 14.26 -7.95
N VAL A 417 -1.63 15.09 -8.54
CA VAL A 417 -1.73 15.50 -9.95
C VAL A 417 -1.51 14.30 -10.88
N ASP A 418 -0.53 13.45 -10.60
CA ASP A 418 -0.27 12.21 -11.34
C ASP A 418 -1.47 11.27 -11.25
N GLY A 419 -2.12 11.17 -10.09
CA GLY A 419 -3.33 10.37 -9.91
C GLY A 419 -4.51 10.86 -10.71
N ILE A 420 -4.74 12.18 -10.73
CA ILE A 420 -5.81 12.80 -11.50
C ILE A 420 -5.59 12.60 -13.00
N THR A 421 -4.35 12.74 -13.47
CA THR A 421 -4.01 12.75 -14.90
C THR A 421 -3.97 11.35 -15.53
N HIS A 422 -3.49 10.32 -14.83
CA HIS A 422 -3.17 9.03 -15.44
C HIS A 422 -4.27 7.95 -15.36
N ASN A 423 -5.37 8.21 -14.64
CA ASN A 423 -6.42 7.23 -14.37
C ASN A 423 -7.80 7.58 -14.96
N LEU A 424 -7.87 8.57 -15.87
CA LEU A 424 -9.13 9.03 -16.46
C LEU A 424 -9.73 7.95 -17.38
N ARG A 425 -10.90 7.43 -17.00
CA ARG A 425 -11.60 6.33 -17.68
C ARG A 425 -13.11 6.52 -17.56
N ARG A 426 -13.88 5.97 -18.51
CA ARG A 426 -15.34 6.02 -18.50
C ARG A 426 -15.96 5.35 -17.27
N ARG A 427 -15.29 4.33 -16.72
CA ARG A 427 -15.58 3.80 -15.38
C ARG A 427 -14.56 4.34 -14.39
N LEU A 428 -14.86 5.52 -13.85
CA LEU A 428 -13.97 6.23 -12.94
C LEU A 428 -13.99 5.62 -11.54
N ASP A 429 -12.83 5.52 -10.90
CA ASP A 429 -12.76 5.29 -9.46
C ASP A 429 -12.99 6.61 -8.72
N VAL A 430 -14.26 6.92 -8.44
CA VAL A 430 -14.66 8.19 -7.81
C VAL A 430 -13.97 8.39 -6.45
N GLY A 431 -13.78 7.32 -5.67
CA GLY A 431 -13.15 7.38 -4.35
C GLY A 431 -11.69 7.81 -4.44
N LEU A 432 -10.91 7.25 -5.37
CA LEU A 432 -9.50 7.60 -5.58
C LEU A 432 -9.35 9.08 -5.92
N TYR A 433 -10.18 9.57 -6.86
CA TYR A 433 -10.17 10.98 -7.26
C TYR A 433 -10.63 11.91 -6.12
N THR A 434 -11.60 11.47 -5.33
CA THR A 434 -12.07 12.22 -4.15
C THR A 434 -10.96 12.37 -3.11
N LEU A 435 -10.17 11.31 -2.88
CA LEU A 435 -8.99 11.37 -2.01
C LEU A 435 -7.94 12.34 -2.57
N CYS A 436 -7.61 12.26 -3.86
CA CYS A 436 -6.62 13.16 -4.48
C CYS A 436 -7.01 14.63 -4.33
N VAL A 437 -8.23 14.98 -4.73
CA VAL A 437 -8.74 16.36 -4.66
C VAL A 437 -8.89 16.81 -3.20
N GLY A 438 -9.35 15.91 -2.32
CA GLY A 438 -9.49 16.20 -0.90
C GLY A 438 -8.16 16.45 -0.19
N ILE A 439 -7.10 15.76 -0.57
CA ILE A 439 -5.73 15.99 -0.08
C ILE A 439 -5.22 17.36 -0.56
N MET A 440 -5.37 17.66 -1.85
CA MET A 440 -4.99 18.97 -2.42
C MET A 440 -5.74 20.12 -1.72
N LEU A 441 -7.04 19.96 -1.48
CA LEU A 441 -7.85 20.93 -0.75
C LEU A 441 -7.30 21.19 0.65
N ARG A 442 -6.97 20.15 1.42
CA ARG A 442 -6.44 20.33 2.78
C ARG A 442 -5.08 21.02 2.79
N ILE A 443 -4.19 20.67 1.86
CA ILE A 443 -2.89 21.34 1.72
C ILE A 443 -3.10 22.82 1.37
N ILE A 444 -3.89 23.12 0.33
CA ILE A 444 -4.12 24.50 -0.12
C ILE A 444 -4.82 25.33 0.96
N SER A 445 -5.81 24.78 1.67
CA SER A 445 -6.43 25.41 2.82
C SER A 445 -5.42 25.75 3.91
N PHE A 446 -4.50 24.84 4.23
CA PHE A 446 -3.43 25.10 5.19
C PHE A 446 -2.48 26.21 4.71
N LEU A 447 -2.02 26.15 3.45
CA LEU A 447 -1.12 27.15 2.88
C LEU A 447 -1.75 28.54 2.85
N SER A 448 -3.05 28.62 2.51
CA SER A 448 -3.83 29.85 2.54
C SER A 448 -3.90 30.45 3.95
N ARG A 449 -4.31 29.65 4.95
CA ARG A 449 -4.42 30.11 6.35
C ARG A 449 -3.07 30.52 6.95
N SER A 450 -2.01 29.79 6.61
CA SER A 450 -0.65 30.07 7.09
C SER A 450 0.11 31.11 6.27
N ARG A 451 -0.44 31.54 5.12
CA ARG A 451 0.24 32.38 4.12
C ARG A 451 1.60 31.81 3.69
N THR A 452 1.71 30.49 3.62
CA THR A 452 2.93 29.79 3.21
C THR A 452 2.96 29.68 1.69
N ARG A 453 4.02 30.21 1.07
CA ARG A 453 4.19 30.19 -0.39
C ARG A 453 5.20 29.12 -0.80
N LEU A 454 4.72 28.08 -1.48
CA LEU A 454 5.57 27.00 -1.98
C LEU A 454 6.08 27.32 -3.39
N SER A 455 7.39 27.10 -3.60
CA SER A 455 7.98 27.04 -4.95
C SER A 455 7.54 25.74 -5.62
N TYR A 456 6.49 25.82 -6.42
CA TYR A 456 5.83 24.69 -7.03
C TYR A 456 5.27 25.07 -8.40
N HIS A 457 5.10 24.09 -9.30
CA HIS A 457 4.58 24.29 -10.64
C HIS A 457 3.04 24.31 -10.65
N TRP A 458 2.48 25.32 -9.98
CA TRP A 458 1.03 25.50 -9.80
C TRP A 458 0.22 25.46 -11.10
N ALA A 459 0.81 25.92 -12.20
CA ALA A 459 0.19 25.90 -13.53
C ALA A 459 -0.24 24.49 -13.97
N ASP A 460 0.55 23.45 -13.71
CA ASP A 460 0.18 22.07 -14.09
C ASP A 460 -0.86 21.47 -13.15
N ALA A 461 -0.81 21.82 -11.86
CA ALA A 461 -1.82 21.38 -10.89
C ALA A 461 -3.22 21.94 -11.24
N PHE A 462 -3.33 23.22 -11.56
CA PHE A 462 -4.59 23.80 -12.00
C PHE A 462 -5.04 23.27 -13.36
N ARG A 463 -4.09 23.03 -14.29
CA ARG A 463 -4.41 22.38 -15.57
C ARG A 463 -4.99 20.98 -15.36
N ALA A 464 -4.47 20.20 -14.41
CA ALA A 464 -4.99 18.87 -14.11
C ALA A 464 -6.42 18.93 -13.54
N LEU A 465 -6.71 19.85 -12.62
CA LEU A 465 -8.05 20.05 -12.06
C LEU A 465 -9.07 20.49 -13.11
N LEU A 466 -8.70 21.43 -13.99
CA LEU A 466 -9.56 21.88 -15.09
C LEU A 466 -9.75 20.79 -16.15
N SER A 467 -8.72 19.99 -16.42
CA SER A 467 -8.82 18.82 -17.30
C SER A 467 -9.75 17.77 -16.72
N LEU A 468 -9.77 17.58 -15.40
CA LEU A 468 -10.75 16.73 -14.72
C LEU A 468 -12.17 17.26 -14.90
N ILE A 469 -12.44 18.56 -14.69
CA ILE A 469 -13.76 19.15 -14.98
C ILE A 469 -14.17 18.90 -16.43
N LYS A 470 -13.27 19.15 -17.38
CA LYS A 470 -13.51 18.92 -18.80
C LYS A 470 -13.86 17.45 -19.08
N PHE A 471 -13.15 16.51 -18.47
CA PHE A 471 -13.42 15.08 -18.58
C PHE A 471 -14.81 14.72 -18.02
N LEU A 472 -15.12 15.15 -16.79
CA LEU A 472 -16.41 14.92 -16.13
C LEU A 472 -17.57 15.50 -16.95
N THR A 473 -17.38 16.68 -17.55
CA THR A 473 -18.38 17.31 -18.44
C THR A 473 -18.57 16.52 -19.74
N THR A 474 -17.47 16.08 -20.36
CA THR A 474 -17.50 15.41 -21.68
C THR A 474 -18.13 14.03 -21.59
N TYR A 475 -17.87 13.29 -20.51
CA TYR A 475 -18.33 11.91 -20.31
C TYR A 475 -19.47 11.81 -19.30
N VAL A 476 -20.28 12.86 -19.15
CA VAL A 476 -21.38 12.90 -18.16
C VAL A 476 -22.32 11.69 -18.26
N ALA A 477 -22.62 11.23 -19.47
CA ALA A 477 -23.52 10.09 -19.71
C ALA A 477 -23.01 8.79 -19.08
N ASP A 478 -21.69 8.60 -19.00
CA ASP A 478 -21.08 7.41 -18.40
C ASP A 478 -20.85 7.57 -16.87
N LEU A 479 -20.77 8.82 -16.38
CA LEU A 479 -20.24 9.14 -15.06
C LEU A 479 -21.28 9.60 -14.04
N LYS A 480 -22.40 10.20 -14.48
CA LYS A 480 -23.34 10.88 -13.59
C LYS A 480 -24.07 9.94 -12.61
N ASP A 481 -24.18 8.67 -12.96
CA ASP A 481 -24.84 7.66 -12.11
C ASP A 481 -23.84 6.89 -11.22
N LEU A 482 -22.55 7.23 -11.26
CA LEU A 482 -21.56 6.61 -10.37
C LEU A 482 -21.79 7.05 -8.93
N SER A 483 -21.65 6.09 -7.99
CA SER A 483 -21.78 6.37 -6.56
C SER A 483 -20.79 7.46 -6.13
N GLN A 484 -21.27 8.40 -5.32
CA GLN A 484 -20.51 9.52 -4.76
C GLN A 484 -19.89 10.50 -5.80
N ILE A 485 -20.28 10.44 -7.08
CA ILE A 485 -19.75 11.38 -8.11
C ILE A 485 -20.01 12.84 -7.72
N ASP A 486 -21.14 13.05 -7.07
CA ASP A 486 -21.58 14.32 -6.52
C ASP A 486 -20.58 14.94 -5.55
N LEU A 487 -19.92 14.12 -4.71
CA LEU A 487 -18.90 14.59 -3.78
C LEU A 487 -17.62 15.02 -4.52
N LEU A 488 -17.22 14.25 -5.53
CA LEU A 488 -16.04 14.59 -6.34
C LEU A 488 -16.26 15.91 -7.09
N VAL A 489 -17.42 16.07 -7.73
CA VAL A 489 -17.75 17.28 -8.49
C VAL A 489 -17.74 18.52 -7.58
N ASP A 490 -18.34 18.43 -6.39
CA ASP A 490 -18.31 19.53 -5.41
C ASP A 490 -16.89 19.86 -4.96
N ASN A 491 -16.09 18.84 -4.62
CA ASN A 491 -14.72 19.02 -4.15
C ASN A 491 -13.81 19.70 -5.19
N VAL A 492 -13.91 19.32 -6.47
CA VAL A 492 -13.07 19.90 -7.53
C VAL A 492 -13.43 21.37 -7.76
N VAL A 493 -14.72 21.70 -7.77
CA VAL A 493 -15.18 23.08 -7.94
C VAL A 493 -14.78 23.94 -6.74
N ASN A 494 -15.02 23.45 -5.52
CA ASN A 494 -14.70 24.18 -4.30
C ASN A 494 -13.19 24.39 -4.16
N LEU A 495 -12.35 23.44 -4.58
CA LEU A 495 -10.90 23.60 -4.60
C LEU A 495 -10.44 24.71 -5.55
N LEU A 496 -11.00 24.78 -6.76
CA LEU A 496 -10.70 25.86 -7.71
C LEU A 496 -11.23 27.21 -7.20
N ALA A 497 -12.41 27.24 -6.61
CA ALA A 497 -13.00 28.45 -6.04
C ALA A 497 -12.15 28.98 -4.87
N LEU A 498 -11.69 28.10 -3.98
CA LEU A 498 -10.75 28.44 -2.91
C LEU A 498 -9.45 29.00 -3.48
N SER A 499 -8.92 28.36 -4.53
CA SER A 499 -7.66 28.78 -5.17
C SER A 499 -7.77 30.15 -5.83
N LEU A 500 -8.91 30.48 -6.45
CA LEU A 500 -9.17 31.83 -6.98
C LEU A 500 -9.37 32.86 -5.89
N SER A 501 -10.05 32.50 -4.80
CA SER A 501 -10.42 33.46 -3.76
C SER A 501 -9.25 33.79 -2.81
N ALA A 502 -8.37 32.81 -2.59
CA ALA A 502 -7.26 32.92 -1.64
C ALA A 502 -5.88 32.71 -2.29
N GLY A 503 -5.79 32.74 -3.62
CA GLY A 503 -4.56 32.47 -4.37
C GLY A 503 -3.40 33.38 -3.97
N GLU A 504 -3.66 34.66 -3.68
CA GLU A 504 -2.64 35.62 -3.25
C GLU A 504 -1.90 35.21 -1.96
N ALA A 505 -2.56 34.44 -1.08
CA ALA A 505 -1.99 34.01 0.19
C ALA A 505 -0.91 32.93 0.02
N PHE A 506 -1.04 32.03 -0.96
CA PHE A 506 -0.17 30.85 -1.08
C PHE A 506 0.58 30.72 -2.41
N LEU A 507 0.17 31.42 -3.47
CA LEU A 507 0.88 31.41 -4.74
C LEU A 507 2.18 32.21 -4.64
N PRO A 508 3.25 31.81 -5.37
CA PRO A 508 4.58 32.40 -5.24
C PRO A 508 4.65 33.86 -5.71
N GLY A 509 3.75 34.30 -6.59
CA GLY A 509 3.68 35.68 -7.08
C GLY A 509 2.51 35.92 -8.04
N ALA A 510 2.37 37.18 -8.47
CA ALA A 510 1.26 37.62 -9.32
C ALA A 510 1.14 36.81 -10.62
N ALA A 511 2.25 36.49 -11.28
CA ALA A 511 2.23 35.71 -12.53
C ALA A 511 1.56 34.33 -12.39
N ALA A 512 1.75 33.65 -11.24
CA ALA A 512 1.08 32.36 -10.99
C ALA A 512 -0.41 32.52 -10.70
N TYR A 513 -0.80 33.68 -10.18
CA TYR A 513 -2.20 34.02 -9.92
C TYR A 513 -2.91 34.43 -11.23
N ASP A 514 -2.30 35.30 -12.02
CA ASP A 514 -2.77 35.69 -13.37
C ASP A 514 -3.00 34.46 -14.25
N ASP A 515 -2.07 33.49 -14.21
CA ASP A 515 -2.16 32.23 -14.94
C ASP A 515 -3.38 31.37 -14.52
N LEU A 516 -3.74 31.37 -13.23
CA LEU A 516 -4.94 30.71 -12.73
C LEU A 516 -6.21 31.38 -13.29
N PHE A 517 -6.28 32.72 -13.25
CA PHE A 517 -7.42 33.46 -13.83
C PHE A 517 -7.55 33.18 -15.32
N TYR A 518 -6.45 33.28 -16.07
CA TYR A 518 -6.44 33.02 -17.50
C TYR A 518 -7.03 31.63 -17.82
N LYS A 519 -6.56 30.58 -17.13
CA LYS A 519 -7.06 29.21 -17.34
C LYS A 519 -8.54 29.05 -17.01
N VAL A 520 -9.03 29.71 -15.96
CA VAL A 520 -10.45 29.67 -15.58
C VAL A 520 -11.31 30.37 -16.64
N VAL A 521 -10.87 31.54 -17.13
CA VAL A 521 -11.55 32.29 -18.19
C VAL A 521 -11.60 31.50 -19.49
N GLU A 522 -10.48 30.87 -19.87
CA GLU A 522 -10.39 29.98 -21.05
C GLU A 522 -11.36 28.78 -20.93
N THR A 523 -11.55 28.25 -19.72
CA THR A 523 -12.41 27.10 -19.45
C THR A 523 -13.88 27.50 -19.17
N GLY A 524 -14.23 28.79 -19.28
CA GLY A 524 -15.53 29.35 -18.92
C GLY A 524 -16.74 28.62 -19.53
N ASP A 525 -16.72 28.35 -20.83
CA ASP A 525 -17.84 27.66 -21.50
C ASP A 525 -18.01 26.22 -21.01
N THR A 526 -16.91 25.57 -20.63
CA THR A 526 -16.94 24.23 -20.04
C THR A 526 -17.54 24.27 -18.64
N LEU A 527 -17.24 25.31 -17.84
CA LEU A 527 -17.81 25.48 -16.50
C LEU A 527 -19.33 25.69 -16.52
N VAL A 528 -19.84 26.47 -17.49
CA VAL A 528 -21.30 26.64 -17.68
C VAL A 528 -21.96 25.31 -18.02
N LYS A 529 -21.42 24.57 -19.00
CA LYS A 529 -21.91 23.23 -19.36
C LYS A 529 -21.84 22.25 -18.19
N PHE A 530 -20.78 22.33 -17.39
CA PHE A 530 -20.59 21.48 -16.22
C PHE A 530 -21.65 21.76 -15.15
N LYS A 531 -21.94 23.04 -14.86
CA LYS A 531 -23.02 23.46 -13.97
C LYS A 531 -24.36 22.88 -14.39
N GLU A 532 -24.70 22.96 -15.66
CA GLU A 532 -25.96 22.44 -16.21
C GLU A 532 -26.02 20.91 -16.15
N SER A 533 -24.95 20.24 -16.59
CA SER A 533 -24.85 18.78 -16.69
C SER A 533 -25.05 18.08 -15.33
N TYR A 534 -24.47 18.63 -14.28
CA TYR A 534 -24.55 18.10 -12.91
C TYR A 534 -25.52 18.87 -11.99
N GLN A 535 -26.27 19.84 -12.53
CA GLN A 535 -27.24 20.67 -11.79
C GLN A 535 -26.63 21.36 -10.55
N LEU A 536 -25.39 21.81 -10.67
CA LEU A 536 -24.59 22.32 -9.55
C LEU A 536 -25.17 23.60 -8.92
N GLY A 537 -25.87 24.42 -9.70
CA GLY A 537 -26.53 25.63 -9.18
C GLY A 537 -27.64 25.37 -8.17
N LYS A 538 -28.16 24.12 -8.07
CA LYS A 538 -29.15 23.75 -7.05
C LYS A 538 -28.50 23.27 -5.75
N ARG A 539 -27.19 23.04 -5.76
CA ARG A 539 -26.47 22.39 -4.67
C ARG A 539 -25.85 23.45 -3.78
N GLN A 540 -26.36 23.52 -2.55
CA GLN A 540 -25.90 24.52 -1.60
C GLN A 540 -24.40 24.41 -1.33
N SER A 541 -23.81 23.21 -1.33
CA SER A 541 -22.38 22.95 -1.07
C SER A 541 -21.42 23.44 -2.16
N ASN A 542 -21.90 23.78 -3.35
CA ASN A 542 -21.07 24.00 -4.54
C ASN A 542 -20.84 25.49 -4.82
N SER A 543 -19.63 25.85 -5.28
CA SER A 543 -19.24 27.26 -5.55
C SER A 543 -18.96 27.54 -7.03
N ILE A 544 -19.63 26.83 -7.94
CA ILE A 544 -19.44 26.96 -9.40
C ILE A 544 -19.74 28.37 -9.90
N ASP A 545 -20.68 29.06 -9.26
CA ASP A 545 -21.09 30.42 -9.65
C ASP A 545 -19.97 31.43 -9.43
N THR A 546 -19.09 31.22 -8.44
CA THR A 546 -17.87 32.01 -8.27
C THR A 546 -16.91 31.84 -9.45
N LEU A 547 -16.76 30.62 -9.98
CA LEU A 547 -15.88 30.38 -11.14
C LEU A 547 -16.47 30.99 -12.42
N ILE A 548 -17.78 30.86 -12.60
CA ILE A 548 -18.48 31.39 -13.77
C ILE A 548 -18.50 32.92 -13.74
N SER A 549 -18.76 33.55 -12.58
CA SER A 549 -18.79 35.02 -12.49
C SER A 549 -17.44 35.65 -12.83
N VAL A 550 -16.34 35.05 -12.36
CA VAL A 550 -14.98 35.45 -12.74
C VAL A 550 -14.78 35.31 -14.25
N SER A 551 -15.17 34.17 -14.83
CA SER A 551 -15.05 33.96 -16.28
C SER A 551 -15.88 34.97 -17.08
N THR A 552 -17.09 35.31 -16.66
CA THR A 552 -17.98 36.25 -17.34
C THR A 552 -17.45 37.67 -17.26
N HIS A 553 -17.03 38.12 -16.06
CA HIS A 553 -16.45 39.46 -15.85
C HIS A 553 -15.27 39.73 -16.77
N TYR A 554 -14.34 38.78 -16.87
CA TYR A 554 -13.18 38.94 -17.75
C TYR A 554 -13.53 38.84 -19.23
N LYS A 555 -14.52 38.04 -19.63
CA LYS A 555 -15.01 38.04 -21.03
C LYS A 555 -15.63 39.39 -21.40
N GLU A 556 -16.44 39.98 -20.52
CA GLU A 556 -17.04 41.30 -20.74
C GLU A 556 -15.98 42.43 -20.79
N LEU A 557 -14.95 42.36 -19.94
CA LEU A 557 -13.81 43.28 -20.01
C LEU A 557 -13.00 43.12 -21.32
N LEU A 558 -12.79 41.89 -21.79
CA LEU A 558 -12.12 41.63 -23.06
C LEU A 558 -12.96 42.11 -24.26
N ASP A 559 -14.28 41.94 -24.22
CA ASP A 559 -15.18 42.38 -25.28
C ASP A 559 -15.38 43.91 -25.29
N SER A 560 -15.37 44.57 -24.13
CA SER A 560 -15.39 46.04 -24.03
C SER A 560 -14.05 46.69 -24.39
N GLY A 561 -12.93 45.97 -24.21
CA GLY A 561 -11.58 46.38 -24.62
C GLY A 561 -11.23 46.12 -26.10
N ARG A 562 -12.08 45.42 -26.86
CA ARG A 562 -11.82 45.06 -28.28
C ARG A 562 -11.72 46.30 -29.18
N ARG A 563 -10.49 46.70 -29.54
CA ARG A 563 -10.20 47.35 -30.83
C ARG A 563 -9.91 46.26 -31.85
N LYS A 564 -10.70 46.19 -32.94
CA LYS A 564 -10.66 45.17 -34.01
C LYS A 564 -9.28 44.54 -34.25
N GLY A 565 -9.06 43.29 -33.80
CA GLY A 565 -7.85 42.50 -34.01
C GLY A 565 -7.76 41.26 -33.09
N ASN A 566 -6.89 40.30 -33.40
CA ASN A 566 -6.56 39.20 -32.49
C ASN A 566 -5.77 39.75 -31.30
N LEU A 567 -6.23 39.47 -30.09
CA LEU A 567 -5.60 39.90 -28.85
C LEU A 567 -4.21 39.28 -28.69
N THR A 568 -3.23 40.10 -28.37
CA THR A 568 -1.88 39.66 -28.01
C THR A 568 -1.82 39.24 -26.54
N SER A 569 -0.87 38.37 -26.18
CA SER A 569 -0.67 37.92 -24.79
C SER A 569 -0.46 39.07 -23.79
N VAL A 570 0.00 40.24 -24.26
CA VAL A 570 0.27 41.43 -23.44
C VAL A 570 -1.02 42.18 -23.11
N GLU A 571 -1.94 42.30 -24.07
CA GLU A 571 -3.24 42.95 -23.89
C GLU A 571 -4.13 42.18 -22.90
N VAL A 572 -4.06 40.84 -22.91
CA VAL A 572 -4.76 39.99 -21.93
C VAL A 572 -4.22 40.21 -20.52
N THR A 573 -2.91 40.40 -20.34
CA THR A 573 -2.31 40.68 -19.03
C THR A 573 -2.71 42.06 -18.49
N GLU A 574 -2.83 43.09 -19.33
CA GLU A 574 -3.32 44.41 -18.92
C GLU A 574 -4.80 44.37 -18.51
N VAL A 575 -5.62 43.63 -19.25
CA VAL A 575 -7.04 43.43 -18.90
C VAL A 575 -7.19 42.63 -17.60
N ILE A 576 -6.32 41.64 -17.35
CA ILE A 576 -6.28 40.92 -16.06
C ILE A 576 -6.01 41.88 -14.90
N LYS A 577 -5.05 42.81 -15.06
CA LYS A 577 -4.73 43.82 -14.05
C LYS A 577 -5.89 44.78 -13.76
N GLN A 578 -6.58 45.26 -14.81
CA GLN A 578 -7.77 46.11 -14.67
C GLN A 578 -8.96 45.34 -14.06
N GLY A 579 -9.04 44.03 -14.30
CA GLY A 579 -10.05 43.17 -13.70
C GLY A 579 -9.88 43.04 -12.18
N TYR A 580 -8.67 43.02 -11.64
CA TYR A 580 -8.47 42.98 -10.18
C TYR A 580 -9.10 44.16 -9.44
N GLU A 581 -9.14 45.35 -10.05
CA GLU A 581 -9.72 46.55 -9.44
C GLU A 581 -11.26 46.56 -9.49
N THR A 582 -11.86 45.79 -10.42
CA THR A 582 -13.30 45.79 -10.69
C THR A 582 -14.01 44.51 -10.27
N LEU A 583 -13.27 43.43 -10.01
CA LEU A 583 -13.79 42.11 -9.66
C LEU A 583 -13.99 41.98 -8.15
N SER A 584 -15.25 41.87 -7.72
CA SER A 584 -15.59 41.43 -6.37
C SER A 584 -15.80 39.91 -6.35
N ILE A 585 -14.80 39.17 -5.85
CA ILE A 585 -14.95 37.72 -5.65
C ILE A 585 -15.73 37.49 -4.35
N GLN A 586 -17.05 37.33 -4.48
CA GLN A 586 -17.88 36.85 -3.38
C GLN A 586 -17.70 35.33 -3.26
N ALA A 587 -16.62 34.93 -2.60
CA ALA A 587 -16.37 33.53 -2.29
C ALA A 587 -17.37 33.05 -1.24
N LYS A 588 -17.91 31.84 -1.42
CA LYS A 588 -18.76 31.23 -0.41
C LYS A 588 -17.95 31.00 0.88
N GLU A 589 -18.51 31.35 2.03
CA GLU A 589 -17.88 31.09 3.32
C GLU A 589 -17.66 29.58 3.55
N GLY A 590 -16.54 29.21 4.18
CA GLY A 590 -16.23 27.84 4.55
C GLY A 590 -15.61 26.97 3.44
N LEU A 591 -15.16 27.54 2.32
CA LEU A 591 -14.45 26.81 1.25
C LEU A 591 -13.17 26.10 1.72
N ASP A 592 -12.57 26.57 2.81
CA ASP A 592 -11.36 25.98 3.40
C ASP A 592 -11.68 24.94 4.48
N THR A 593 -12.97 24.69 4.76
CA THR A 593 -13.44 23.70 5.73
C THR A 593 -13.69 22.36 5.06
N TRP A 594 -13.52 21.27 5.82
CA TRP A 594 -13.65 19.90 5.33
C TRP A 594 -14.02 18.96 6.47
N GLU A 595 -14.64 17.84 6.12
CA GLU A 595 -15.01 16.80 7.09
C GLU A 595 -13.82 15.90 7.42
N ARG A 596 -13.63 15.66 8.73
CA ARG A 596 -12.59 14.75 9.22
C ARG A 596 -12.83 13.33 8.72
N TYR A 597 -11.74 12.62 8.45
CA TYR A 597 -11.79 11.23 8.08
C TYR A 597 -12.55 10.39 9.11
N ARG A 598 -13.46 9.56 8.62
CA ARG A 598 -14.24 8.62 9.42
C ARG A 598 -14.11 7.24 8.82
N GLU A 599 -13.35 6.39 9.51
CA GLU A 599 -13.08 5.02 9.06
C GLU A 599 -14.35 4.19 8.81
N ALA A 600 -15.43 4.46 9.55
CA ALA A 600 -16.70 3.76 9.39
C ALA A 600 -17.35 3.97 8.00
N GLU A 601 -17.13 5.12 7.38
CA GLU A 601 -17.66 5.43 6.04
C GLU A 601 -16.96 4.61 4.95
N GLU A 602 -15.72 4.19 5.21
CA GLU A 602 -14.88 3.40 4.30
C GLU A 602 -14.93 1.89 4.58
N ARG A 603 -15.84 1.43 5.47
CA ARG A 603 -15.94 0.03 5.94
C ARG A 603 -15.87 -1.00 4.80
N THR A 604 -16.65 -0.80 3.74
CA THR A 604 -16.73 -1.75 2.63
C THR A 604 -15.42 -1.82 1.86
N LEU A 605 -14.74 -0.69 1.67
CA LEU A 605 -13.48 -0.59 0.95
C LEU A 605 -12.34 -1.18 1.79
N LEU A 606 -12.27 -0.84 3.08
CA LEU A 606 -11.26 -1.37 4.01
C LEU A 606 -11.35 -2.89 4.17
N LYS A 607 -12.56 -3.48 4.18
CA LYS A 607 -12.73 -4.93 4.13
C LYS A 607 -12.15 -5.57 2.86
N LYS A 608 -12.27 -4.92 1.71
CA LYS A 608 -11.69 -5.41 0.45
C LYS A 608 -10.17 -5.31 0.44
N MET A 609 -9.62 -4.22 0.99
CA MET A 609 -8.17 -4.03 1.16
C MET A 609 -7.58 -5.06 2.12
N ALA A 610 -8.24 -5.32 3.26
CA ALA A 610 -7.81 -6.36 4.20
C ALA A 610 -7.77 -7.74 3.54
N ARG A 611 -8.78 -8.09 2.73
CA ARG A 611 -8.78 -9.34 1.96
C ARG A 611 -7.65 -9.41 0.92
N ALA A 612 -7.30 -8.30 0.28
CA ALA A 612 -6.17 -8.24 -0.64
C ALA A 612 -4.84 -8.47 0.10
N ALA A 613 -4.64 -7.83 1.26
CA ALA A 613 -3.46 -8.06 2.10
C ALA A 613 -3.38 -9.50 2.62
N VAL A 614 -4.51 -10.10 3.00
CA VAL A 614 -4.58 -11.51 3.38
C VAL A 614 -4.14 -12.41 2.23
N ALA A 615 -4.60 -12.16 1.00
CA ALA A 615 -4.21 -12.94 -0.17
C ALA A 615 -2.71 -12.82 -0.45
N ASP A 616 -2.14 -11.62 -0.33
CA ASP A 616 -0.70 -11.39 -0.50
C ASP A 616 0.14 -12.10 0.57
N VAL A 617 -0.29 -12.07 1.84
CA VAL A 617 0.40 -12.78 2.91
C VAL A 617 0.38 -14.29 2.68
N ARG A 618 -0.71 -14.86 2.13
CA ARG A 618 -0.71 -16.28 1.74
C ARG A 618 0.36 -16.60 0.71
N GLY A 619 0.54 -15.73 -0.29
CA GLY A 619 1.60 -15.88 -1.29
C GLY A 619 2.99 -15.75 -0.67
N LEU A 620 3.17 -14.80 0.24
CA LEU A 620 4.45 -14.48 0.87
C LEU A 620 4.93 -15.59 1.83
N VAL A 621 4.03 -16.18 2.61
CA VAL A 621 4.37 -17.31 3.52
C VAL A 621 4.39 -18.66 2.77
N GLY A 622 3.73 -18.74 1.61
CA GLY A 622 3.72 -19.93 0.75
C GLY A 622 5.00 -20.16 -0.06
N ARG A 623 5.97 -19.22 -0.03
CA ARG A 623 7.32 -19.37 -0.60
C ARG A 623 8.22 -20.17 0.34
#